data_AF-A0A7C5DY61-F1
#
_entry.id   AF-A0A7C5DY61-F1
#
_cell.length_a   1.000
_cell.length_b   1.000
_cell.length_c   1.000
_cell.angle_alpha   90.00
_cell.angle_beta   90.00
_cell.angle_gamma   90.00
#
_symmetry.space_group_name_H-M   'P 1'
#
loop_
_entity.id
_entity.type
_entity.pdbx_description
1 polymer ?
#
loop_
_entity_poly.entity_id
_entity_poly.type
_entity_poly.pdbx_seq_one_letter_code
_entity_poly.pdbx_strand_id
1 'polypeptide(L)'
;MKKTVLLLSSALLIFPQTVKADITVSGRVKLFTSLFLKQNDTGPYFIHDSGEFAIKRIETRLRLSGFLSDKISYGVRFDSFSQPDALFTAKSLPESSSLGAPTLAEPFDFFLYEGNIKISDFLFRGLDLTLGKQRIQWGTAD
;
A
#
# COMPACT_ATOMS: atom_id res chain seq x y z
N MET A 1 -20.43 64.94 1.30
CA MET A 1 -20.43 64.01 0.15
C MET A 1 -19.92 62.65 0.64
N LYS A 2 -20.82 61.68 0.84
CA LYS A 2 -20.48 60.32 1.30
C LYS A 2 -20.16 59.46 0.08
N LYS A 3 -18.92 58.95 -0.03
CA LYS A 3 -18.52 58.01 -1.08
C LYS A 3 -18.61 56.57 -0.53
N THR A 4 -19.37 55.80 -1.27
CA THR A 4 -19.67 54.38 -1.19
C THR A 4 -18.41 53.53 -1.18
N VAL A 5 -18.26 52.63 -0.21
CA VAL A 5 -17.39 51.45 -0.33
C VAL A 5 -18.16 50.28 0.26
N LEU A 6 -18.89 49.56 -0.60
CA LEU A 6 -19.62 48.36 -0.26
C LEU A 6 -19.49 47.44 -1.46
N LEU A 7 -18.32 46.78 -1.56
CA LEU A 7 -18.01 45.83 -2.62
C LEU A 7 -16.81 44.98 -2.19
N LEU A 8 -16.97 44.24 -1.09
CA LEU A 8 -16.04 43.15 -0.75
C LEU A 8 -16.77 41.98 -0.04
N SER A 9 -18.04 41.76 -0.37
CA SER A 9 -18.87 40.69 0.22
C SER A 9 -19.07 39.50 -0.73
N SER A 10 -18.66 39.63 -2.00
CA SER A 10 -18.95 38.64 -3.05
C SER A 10 -17.91 37.51 -3.16
N ALA A 11 -16.80 37.57 -2.41
CA ALA A 11 -15.73 36.56 -2.46
C ALA A 11 -15.98 35.32 -1.57
N LEU A 12 -17.11 35.27 -0.86
CA LEU A 12 -17.46 34.19 0.07
C LEU A 12 -18.64 33.31 -0.38
N LEU A 13 -19.02 33.39 -1.66
CA LEU A 13 -19.80 32.35 -2.32
C LEU A 13 -18.87 31.24 -2.83
N ILE A 14 -18.05 30.69 -1.92
CA ILE A 14 -17.46 29.37 -2.13
C ILE A 14 -18.63 28.42 -1.94
N PHE A 15 -19.30 28.09 -3.04
CA PHE A 15 -20.24 26.99 -3.07
C PHE A 15 -19.58 25.79 -2.40
N PRO A 16 -20.20 25.12 -1.43
CA PRO A 16 -19.79 23.77 -1.10
C PRO A 16 -20.12 22.96 -2.35
N GLN A 17 -19.16 22.85 -3.27
CA GLN A 17 -19.20 21.75 -4.21
C GLN A 17 -19.22 20.53 -3.32
N THR A 18 -20.37 19.88 -3.27
CA THR A 18 -20.56 18.58 -2.67
C THR A 18 -19.79 17.62 -3.55
N VAL A 19 -18.46 17.64 -3.39
CA VAL A 19 -17.63 16.57 -3.89
C VAL A 19 -18.15 15.34 -3.19
N LYS A 20 -18.74 14.43 -3.97
CA LYS A 20 -19.00 13.09 -3.49
C LYS A 20 -17.64 12.51 -3.14
N ALA A 21 -17.31 12.49 -1.85
CA ALA A 21 -16.21 11.70 -1.33
C ALA A 21 -16.56 10.24 -1.62
N ASP A 22 -16.08 9.75 -2.76
CA ASP A 22 -16.20 8.35 -3.11
C ASP A 22 -15.06 7.62 -2.42
N ILE A 23 -15.42 6.65 -1.57
CA ILE A 23 -14.48 5.82 -0.84
C ILE A 23 -14.57 4.42 -1.41
N THR A 24 -13.54 4.02 -2.13
CA THR A 24 -13.38 2.64 -2.59
C THR A 24 -12.51 1.88 -1.61
N VAL A 25 -13.06 0.80 -1.05
CA VAL A 25 -12.31 -0.19 -0.28
C VAL A 25 -12.07 -1.40 -1.19
N SER A 26 -10.81 -1.80 -1.31
CA SER A 26 -10.41 -2.97 -2.09
C SER A 26 -9.33 -3.74 -1.36
N GLY A 27 -9.08 -4.97 -1.76
CA GLY A 27 -8.06 -5.79 -1.12
C GLY A 27 -7.68 -7.00 -1.94
N ARG A 28 -6.72 -7.75 -1.42
CA ARG A 28 -6.25 -9.00 -1.99
C ARG A 28 -5.78 -9.92 -0.88
N VAL A 29 -6.11 -11.19 -1.00
CA VAL A 29 -5.52 -12.25 -0.19
C VAL A 29 -4.76 -13.18 -1.14
N LYS A 30 -3.54 -13.54 -0.78
CA LYS A 30 -2.79 -14.59 -1.47
C LYS A 30 -2.44 -15.68 -0.47
N LEU A 31 -2.71 -16.91 -0.89
CA LEU A 31 -2.35 -18.11 -0.16
C LEU A 31 -1.31 -18.87 -0.97
N PHE A 32 -0.16 -19.13 -0.37
CA PHE A 32 0.92 -19.92 -0.96
C PHE A 32 0.92 -21.29 -0.29
N THR A 33 0.71 -22.32 -1.09
CA THR A 33 0.73 -23.73 -0.65
C THR A 33 1.70 -24.52 -1.51
N SER A 34 2.14 -25.67 -1.02
CA SER A 34 3.03 -26.56 -1.74
C SER A 34 2.66 -28.01 -1.44
N LEU A 35 2.68 -28.84 -2.48
CA LEU A 35 2.68 -30.29 -2.38
C LEU A 35 4.06 -30.76 -2.85
N PHE A 36 4.77 -31.45 -1.97
CA PHE A 36 6.13 -31.90 -2.28
C PHE A 36 6.11 -33.25 -2.97
N LEU A 37 6.72 -33.33 -4.15
CA LEU A 37 6.78 -34.58 -4.94
C LEU A 37 8.03 -35.42 -4.64
N LYS A 38 9.00 -34.84 -3.93
CA LYS A 38 10.26 -35.47 -3.56
C LYS A 38 10.62 -35.03 -2.15
N GLN A 39 11.30 -35.92 -1.43
CA GLN A 39 11.84 -35.65 -0.11
C GLN A 39 13.05 -34.72 -0.20
N ASN A 40 13.22 -33.87 0.81
CA ASN A 40 14.34 -32.95 0.94
C ASN A 40 14.78 -32.84 2.41
N ASP A 41 15.79 -33.62 2.80
CA ASP A 41 16.23 -33.72 4.19
C ASP A 41 17.30 -32.67 4.58
N THR A 42 17.88 -31.98 3.59
CA THR A 42 19.04 -31.10 3.80
C THR A 42 18.86 -29.72 3.16
N GLY A 43 17.62 -29.33 2.86
CA GLY A 43 17.32 -28.06 2.20
C GLY A 43 17.64 -26.85 3.08
N PRO A 44 18.26 -25.77 2.54
CA PRO A 44 18.58 -24.58 3.33
C PRO A 44 17.35 -23.75 3.74
N TYR A 45 16.20 -23.96 3.09
CA TYR A 45 14.98 -23.18 3.32
C TYR A 45 13.79 -24.02 3.79
N PHE A 46 13.69 -25.30 3.38
CA PHE A 46 12.58 -26.17 3.74
C PHE A 46 13.04 -27.64 3.79
N ILE A 47 12.86 -28.28 4.94
CA ILE A 47 12.94 -29.74 5.11
C ILE A 47 11.52 -30.28 4.97
N HIS A 48 11.33 -31.34 4.18
CA HIS A 48 10.00 -31.92 3.94
C HIS A 48 10.09 -33.34 3.40
N ASP A 49 9.03 -34.11 3.65
CA ASP A 49 8.85 -35.45 3.11
C ASP A 49 8.17 -35.44 1.73
N SER A 50 8.35 -36.53 0.99
CA SER A 50 7.59 -36.74 -0.25
C SER A 50 6.10 -36.96 0.07
N GLY A 51 5.22 -36.26 -0.64
CA GLY A 51 3.78 -36.29 -0.43
C GLY A 51 3.29 -35.33 0.64
N GLU A 52 4.19 -34.61 1.31
CA GLU A 52 3.80 -33.63 2.33
C GLU A 52 3.14 -32.40 1.70
N PHE A 53 2.07 -31.92 2.34
CA PHE A 53 1.40 -30.67 1.99
C PHE A 53 1.71 -29.60 3.03
N ALA A 54 2.16 -28.43 2.58
CA ALA A 54 2.50 -27.32 3.46
C ALA A 54 1.83 -26.01 3.01
N ILE A 55 1.31 -25.27 3.99
CA ILE A 55 0.97 -23.85 3.81
C ILE A 55 2.25 -23.05 4.04
N LYS A 56 2.67 -22.27 3.04
CA LYS A 56 3.94 -21.55 3.06
C LYS A 56 3.81 -20.12 3.51
N ARG A 57 2.78 -19.41 3.05
CA ARG A 57 2.62 -17.98 3.35
C ARG A 57 1.19 -17.55 3.12
N ILE A 58 0.74 -16.62 3.94
CA ILE A 58 -0.47 -15.82 3.71
C ILE A 58 -0.03 -14.37 3.55
N GLU A 59 -0.46 -13.73 2.48
CA GLU A 59 -0.33 -12.28 2.30
C GLU A 59 -1.72 -11.67 2.22
N THR A 60 -1.95 -10.59 2.98
CA THR A 60 -3.15 -9.78 2.82
C THR A 60 -2.78 -8.36 2.42
N ARG A 61 -3.66 -7.74 1.65
CA ARG A 61 -3.58 -6.33 1.29
C ARG A 61 -4.96 -5.72 1.45
N LEU A 62 -4.99 -4.58 2.10
CA LEU A 62 -6.16 -3.70 2.18
C LEU A 62 -5.79 -2.35 1.59
N ARG A 63 -6.62 -1.83 0.69
CA ARG A 63 -6.45 -0.51 0.08
C ARG A 63 -7.73 0.29 0.24
N LEU A 64 -7.59 1.49 0.78
CA LEU A 64 -8.61 2.52 0.79
C LEU A 64 -8.17 3.63 -0.15
N SER A 65 -9.00 4.00 -1.09
CA SER A 65 -8.71 5.11 -2.01
C SER A 65 -9.98 5.86 -2.36
N GLY A 66 -9.82 7.13 -2.69
CA GLY A 66 -10.96 7.96 -3.03
C GLY A 66 -10.57 9.29 -3.65
N PHE A 67 -11.59 10.06 -3.97
CA PHE A 67 -11.44 11.41 -4.50
C PHE A 67 -11.89 12.43 -3.45
N LEU A 68 -11.02 13.40 -3.16
CA LEU A 68 -11.34 14.59 -2.36
C LEU A 68 -11.88 15.73 -3.23
N SER A 69 -11.58 15.71 -4.53
CA SER A 69 -12.13 16.57 -5.59
C SER A 69 -11.86 15.94 -6.96
N ASP A 70 -12.32 16.58 -8.04
CA ASP A 70 -12.08 16.12 -9.43
C ASP A 70 -10.59 15.95 -9.77
N LYS A 71 -9.69 16.64 -9.04
CA LYS A 71 -8.24 16.62 -9.28
C LYS A 71 -7.41 16.09 -8.12
N ILE A 72 -8.02 15.85 -6.96
CA ILE A 72 -7.30 15.42 -5.76
C ILE A 72 -7.83 14.06 -5.35
N SER A 73 -6.94 13.07 -5.32
CA SER A 73 -7.24 11.73 -4.84
C SER A 73 -6.30 11.34 -3.69
N TYR A 74 -6.73 10.35 -2.91
CA TYR A 74 -5.93 9.79 -1.84
C TYR A 74 -5.88 8.27 -1.93
N GLY A 75 -4.81 7.70 -1.38
CA GLY A 75 -4.61 6.26 -1.32
C GLY A 75 -3.89 5.86 -0.04
N VAL A 76 -4.46 4.90 0.67
CA VAL A 76 -3.87 4.24 1.83
C VAL A 76 -3.86 2.74 1.56
N ARG A 77 -2.71 2.10 1.75
CA ARG A 77 -2.53 0.67 1.54
C ARG A 77 -1.84 0.06 2.75
N PHE A 78 -2.45 -0.98 3.28
CA PHE A 78 -1.88 -1.83 4.32
C PHE A 78 -1.59 -3.21 3.73
N ASP A 79 -0.43 -3.76 4.02
CA ASP A 79 -0.07 -5.12 3.66
C ASP A 79 0.26 -5.90 4.94
N SER A 80 -0.16 -7.16 5.00
CA SER A 80 0.17 -8.08 6.09
C SER A 80 0.73 -9.39 5.56
N PHE A 81 1.64 -9.99 6.31
CA PHE A 81 2.35 -11.20 5.92
C PHE A 81 2.41 -12.16 7.11
N SER A 82 2.24 -13.45 6.84
CA SER A 82 2.35 -14.52 7.82
C SER A 82 3.02 -15.74 7.18
N GLN A 83 4.04 -16.28 7.85
CA GLN A 83 4.73 -17.49 7.44
C GLN A 83 4.89 -18.42 8.66
N PRO A 84 4.39 -19.67 8.60
CA PRO A 84 4.39 -20.58 9.75
C PRO A 84 5.80 -21.02 10.19
N ASP A 85 6.78 -21.01 9.27
CA ASP A 85 8.16 -21.46 9.52
C ASP A 85 9.11 -20.32 9.97
N ALA A 86 8.60 -19.12 10.26
CA ALA A 86 9.42 -17.99 10.68
C ALA A 86 9.94 -18.18 12.12
N LEU A 87 11.05 -18.89 12.28
CA LEU A 87 11.76 -19.05 13.55
C LEU A 87 12.72 -17.88 13.80
N PHE A 88 12.61 -17.25 14.98
CA PHE A 88 13.51 -16.21 15.45
C PHE A 88 14.97 -16.71 15.49
N THR A 89 15.79 -16.31 14.51
CA THR A 89 17.24 -16.29 14.68
C THR A 89 17.67 -14.83 14.80
N ALA A 90 18.17 -14.48 15.99
CA ALA A 90 18.30 -13.11 16.51
C ALA A 90 19.29 -12.16 15.80
N LYS A 91 19.52 -12.28 14.48
CA LYS A 91 20.59 -11.55 13.78
C LYS A 91 20.28 -11.02 12.38
N SER A 92 19.03 -10.96 11.94
CA SER A 92 18.72 -10.30 10.66
C SER A 92 17.75 -9.14 10.85
N LEU A 93 18.19 -7.94 10.47
CA LEU A 93 17.35 -6.75 10.44
C LEU A 93 16.27 -6.94 9.36
N PRO A 94 14.99 -6.69 9.66
CA PRO A 94 13.86 -6.94 8.76
C PRO A 94 13.78 -5.99 7.55
N GLU A 95 14.74 -5.09 7.38
CA GLU A 95 14.70 -4.02 6.37
C GLU A 95 15.51 -4.34 5.09
N SER A 96 15.96 -5.58 4.89
CA SER A 96 16.94 -5.92 3.83
C SER A 96 16.37 -6.12 2.42
N SER A 97 15.06 -5.99 2.19
CA SER A 97 14.46 -6.15 0.86
C SER A 97 14.14 -4.81 0.19
N SER A 98 14.37 -4.73 -1.13
CA SER A 98 14.14 -3.55 -1.97
C SER A 98 12.70 -3.02 -1.97
N LEU A 99 11.76 -3.80 -1.42
CA LEU A 99 10.32 -3.49 -1.39
C LEU A 99 9.85 -2.96 -0.02
N GLY A 100 10.76 -2.79 0.95
CA GLY A 100 10.41 -2.39 2.32
C GLY A 100 9.55 -3.41 3.05
N ALA A 101 9.59 -4.68 2.61
CA ALA A 101 8.88 -5.80 3.21
C ALA A 101 9.89 -6.72 3.93
N PRO A 102 9.54 -7.31 5.09
CA PRO A 102 10.44 -8.20 5.81
C PRO A 102 10.84 -9.42 4.98
N THR A 103 12.14 -9.73 4.95
CA THR A 103 12.66 -11.00 4.42
C THR A 103 12.31 -12.18 5.32
N LEU A 104 12.07 -11.91 6.60
CA LEU A 104 11.49 -12.81 7.61
C LEU A 104 10.40 -11.99 8.33
N ALA A 105 9.14 -12.39 8.17
CA ALA A 105 8.00 -11.71 8.80
C ALA A 105 7.63 -12.42 10.11
N GLU A 106 7.23 -11.67 11.13
CA GLU A 106 6.57 -12.25 12.30
C GLU A 106 5.35 -13.09 11.85
N PRO A 107 4.89 -14.08 12.65
CA PRO A 107 3.70 -14.87 12.30
C PRO A 107 2.46 -14.02 12.01
N PHE A 108 2.45 -12.73 12.35
CA PHE A 108 1.51 -11.76 11.79
C PHE A 108 2.06 -10.32 11.85
N ASP A 109 2.67 -9.84 10.77
CA ASP A 109 3.08 -8.44 10.64
C ASP A 109 2.07 -7.61 9.84
N PHE A 110 1.75 -6.39 10.27
CA PHE A 110 0.85 -5.45 9.59
C PHE A 110 1.51 -4.09 9.35
N PHE A 111 1.66 -3.69 8.08
CA PHE A 111 2.41 -2.48 7.72
C PHE A 111 1.56 -1.50 6.92
N LEU A 112 1.70 -0.21 7.25
CA LEU A 112 1.32 0.87 6.34
C LEU A 112 2.31 0.89 5.18
N TYR A 113 1.90 0.35 4.02
CA TYR A 113 2.73 0.22 2.83
C TYR A 113 2.76 1.52 2.02
N GLU A 114 1.59 2.10 1.75
CA GLU A 114 1.44 3.40 1.08
C GLU A 114 0.44 4.28 1.84
N GLY A 115 0.71 5.58 1.87
CA GLY A 115 -0.17 6.61 2.39
C GLY A 115 0.15 7.90 1.65
N ASN A 116 -0.63 8.23 0.64
CA ASN A 116 -0.36 9.34 -0.27
C ASN A 116 -1.60 10.10 -0.71
N ILE A 117 -1.35 11.34 -1.15
CA ILE A 117 -2.30 12.22 -1.81
C ILE A 117 -1.73 12.54 -3.19
N LYS A 118 -2.56 12.42 -4.22
CA LYS A 118 -2.23 12.74 -5.60
C LYS A 118 -3.03 13.94 -6.08
N ILE A 119 -2.34 14.91 -6.64
CA ILE A 119 -2.90 16.08 -7.32
C ILE A 119 -2.64 15.90 -8.81
N SER A 120 -3.70 15.70 -9.58
CA SER A 120 -3.62 15.53 -11.03
C SER A 120 -3.55 16.86 -11.77
N ASP A 121 -2.80 16.89 -12.87
CA ASP A 121 -2.52 18.10 -13.68
C ASP A 121 -1.97 19.26 -12.82
N PHE A 122 -1.04 18.94 -11.92
CA PHE A 122 -0.28 19.90 -11.14
C PHE A 122 0.54 20.81 -12.08
N LEU A 123 0.27 22.13 -12.04
CA LEU A 123 0.84 23.18 -12.89
C LEU A 123 0.49 23.10 -14.39
N PHE A 124 0.56 21.92 -15.00
CA PHE A 124 0.18 21.71 -16.41
C PHE A 124 -0.38 20.31 -16.64
N ARG A 125 -1.13 20.16 -17.74
CA ARG A 125 -1.81 18.91 -18.06
C ARG A 125 -0.80 17.77 -18.24
N GLY A 126 -1.03 16.66 -17.54
CA GLY A 126 -0.19 15.46 -17.56
C GLY A 126 0.96 15.44 -16.55
N LEU A 127 1.19 16.53 -15.79
CA LEU A 127 2.11 16.48 -14.64
C LEU A 127 1.30 16.20 -13.38
N ASP A 128 1.52 15.05 -12.76
CA ASP A 128 0.88 14.72 -11.48
C ASP A 128 1.86 14.96 -10.33
N LEU A 129 1.38 15.50 -9.20
CA LEU A 129 2.14 15.61 -7.97
C LEU A 129 1.60 14.61 -6.95
N THR A 130 2.44 13.70 -6.46
CA THR A 130 2.07 12.75 -5.40
C THR A 130 2.91 13.01 -4.16
N LEU A 131 2.25 13.20 -3.01
CA LEU A 131 2.83 13.51 -1.72
C LEU A 131 2.55 12.38 -0.72
N GLY A 132 3.55 11.98 0.06
CA GLY A 132 3.42 10.98 1.12
C GLY A 132 4.25 9.71 0.89
N LYS A 133 3.99 8.68 1.69
CA LYS A 133 4.64 7.37 1.54
C LYS A 133 4.07 6.69 0.31
N GLN A 134 4.91 6.46 -0.69
CA GLN A 134 4.50 5.87 -1.96
C GLN A 134 5.57 4.92 -2.48
N ARG A 135 5.14 4.00 -3.34
CA ARG A 135 6.05 3.17 -4.11
C ARG A 135 6.67 4.02 -5.23
N ILE A 136 8.00 4.03 -5.31
CA ILE A 136 8.72 4.62 -6.44
C ILE A 136 9.06 3.47 -7.39
N GLN A 137 8.48 3.48 -8.59
CA GLN A 137 8.84 2.53 -9.65
C GLN A 137 9.78 3.21 -10.63
N TRP A 138 10.87 2.53 -10.98
CA TRP A 138 11.82 2.98 -11.99
C TRP A 138 12.09 1.84 -12.98
N GLY A 139 11.68 2.02 -14.23
CA GLY A 139 11.88 1.01 -15.28
C GLY A 139 11.04 -0.25 -15.04
N THR A 140 11.65 -1.43 -15.20
CA THR A 140 11.03 -2.74 -14.88
C THR A 140 11.27 -3.16 -13.43
N ALA A 141 12.02 -2.38 -12.67
CA ALA A 141 12.26 -2.64 -11.26
C ALA A 141 11.04 -2.15 -10.47
N ASP A 142 10.42 -3.13 -9.83
CA ASP A 142 9.27 -2.99 -8.96
C ASP A 142 9.71 -2.56 -7.56
#